data_AF-A0A9D9Q1E6-F1
#
_entry.id   AF-A0A9D9Q1E6-F1
#
_cell.length_a   1.000
_cell.length_b   1.000
_cell.length_c   1.000
_cell.angle_alpha   90.00
_cell.angle_beta   90.00
_cell.angle_gamma   90.00
#
_symmetry.space_group_name_H-M   'P 1'
#
loop_
_entity.id
_entity.type
_entity.pdbx_description
1 polymer ?
#
loop_
_entity_poly.entity_id
_entity_poly.type
_entity_poly.pdbx_seq_one_letter_code
_entity_poly.pdbx_strand_id
1 'polypeptide(L)'
;MNALYRQDLRLFQNRFLPSVKLVRKVRVGSRIRRAYDRAQTPFERVQSCPEADPLKVAHLAALQAQLDPFALAEAIDQHLARLYALA
;
A
#
# COMPACT_ATOMS: atom_id res chain seq x y z
N MET A 1 1.00 -1.01 21.27
CA MET A 1 1.36 -1.04 19.83
C MET A 1 0.24 -0.39 19.03
N ASN A 2 0.57 0.55 18.13
CA ASN A 2 -0.36 1.48 17.47
C ASN A 2 -1.53 0.79 16.73
N ALA A 3 -2.76 1.01 17.20
CA ALA A 3 -3.99 0.45 16.62
C ALA A 3 -4.18 0.86 15.14
N LEU A 4 -3.87 2.12 14.82
CA LEU A 4 -3.93 2.67 13.47
C LEU A 4 -3.21 1.79 12.43
N TYR A 5 -1.96 1.38 12.70
CA TYR A 5 -1.19 0.55 11.77
C TYR A 5 -1.67 -0.90 11.68
N ARG A 6 -2.40 -1.39 12.68
CA ARG A 6 -2.95 -2.76 12.67
C ARG A 6 -4.30 -2.86 11.95
N GLN A 7 -4.97 -1.73 11.73
CA GLN A 7 -6.33 -1.64 11.22
C GLN A 7 -6.33 -0.95 9.85
N ASP A 8 -7.08 0.15 9.73
CA ASP A 8 -7.52 0.76 8.48
C ASP A 8 -6.36 1.24 7.62
N LEU A 9 -5.32 1.81 8.26
CA LEU A 9 -4.17 2.36 7.56
C LEU A 9 -3.38 1.28 6.81
N ARG A 10 -3.35 0.03 7.30
CA ARG A 10 -2.73 -1.09 6.57
C ARG A 10 -3.55 -1.45 5.34
N LEU A 11 -4.87 -1.56 5.48
CA LEU A 11 -5.77 -1.91 4.38
C LEU A 11 -5.71 -0.86 3.29
N PHE A 12 -5.78 0.42 3.68
CA PHE A 12 -5.74 1.55 2.78
C PHE A 12 -4.45 1.58 1.94
N GLN A 13 -3.29 1.55 2.60
CA GLN A 13 -1.99 1.58 1.91
C GLN A 13 -1.75 0.39 0.98
N ASN A 14 -2.14 -0.82 1.38
CA ASN A 14 -1.82 -2.01 0.60
C ASN A 14 -2.77 -2.24 -0.58
N ARG A 15 -3.99 -1.67 -0.54
CA ARG A 15 -5.04 -1.96 -1.53
C ARG A 15 -5.42 -0.79 -2.42
N PHE A 16 -5.22 0.44 -1.95
CA PHE A 16 -5.75 1.64 -2.64
C PHE A 16 -4.68 2.70 -2.93
N LEU A 17 -3.53 2.66 -2.28
CA LEU A 17 -2.44 3.60 -2.55
C LEU A 17 -1.38 3.00 -3.49
N PRO A 18 -1.30 3.47 -4.75
CA PRO A 18 -0.26 3.03 -5.66
C PRO A 18 1.09 3.61 -5.25
N SER A 19 2.15 2.81 -5.41
CA SER A 19 3.53 3.20 -5.12
C SER A 19 4.45 2.84 -6.28
N VAL A 20 5.46 3.66 -6.50
CA VAL A 20 6.55 3.38 -7.45
C VAL A 20 7.70 2.67 -6.73
N LYS A 21 8.29 1.68 -7.39
CA LYS A 21 9.50 1.00 -6.94
C LYS A 21 10.66 1.36 -7.84
N LEU A 22 11.84 1.48 -7.23
CA LEU A 22 13.06 1.75 -7.95
C LEU A 22 13.51 0.46 -8.65
N VAL A 23 13.57 0.47 -9.97
CA VAL A 23 13.95 -0.69 -10.78
C VAL A 23 15.45 -0.76 -10.96
N ARG A 24 16.09 0.36 -11.28
CA ARG A 24 17.55 0.41 -11.47
C ARG A 24 18.14 1.78 -11.17
N LYS A 25 19.42 1.76 -10.82
CA LYS A 25 20.28 2.94 -10.75
C LYS A 25 21.37 2.79 -11.80
N VAL A 26 21.62 3.84 -12.58
CA VAL A 26 22.69 3.86 -13.58
C VAL A 26 23.57 5.07 -13.33
N ARG A 27 24.89 4.85 -13.23
CA ARG A 27 25.87 5.94 -13.13
C ARG A 27 26.14 6.48 -14.54
N VAL A 28 26.01 7.78 -14.72
CA VAL A 28 26.33 8.50 -15.96
C VAL A 28 27.28 9.63 -15.60
N GLY A 29 28.58 9.40 -15.81
CA GLY A 29 29.66 10.29 -15.37
C GLY A 29 29.66 10.49 -13.86
N SER A 30 29.49 11.74 -13.40
CA SER A 30 29.41 12.09 -11.98
C SER A 30 28.01 11.96 -11.36
N ARG A 31 26.96 11.64 -12.15
CA ARG A 31 25.55 11.61 -11.69
C ARG A 31 24.99 10.20 -11.64
N ILE A 32 24.01 9.97 -10.75
CA ILE A 32 23.21 8.72 -10.71
C ILE A 32 21.82 9.01 -11.26
N ARG A 33 21.42 8.30 -12.32
CA ARG A 33 20.04 8.30 -12.83
C ARG A 33 19.29 7.12 -12.24
N ARG A 34 18.04 7.37 -11.81
CA ARG A 34 17.14 6.37 -11.22
C ARG A 34 16.00 6.11 -12.19
N ALA A 35 15.73 4.84 -12.47
CA ALA A 35 14.56 4.44 -13.24
C ALA A 35 13.57 3.75 -12.30
N TYR A 36 12.35 4.27 -12.26
CA TYR A 36 11.25 3.76 -11.47
C TYR A 36 10.28 3.00 -12.37
N ASP A 37 9.51 2.10 -11.77
CA ASP A 37 8.44 1.41 -12.49
C ASP A 37 7.14 2.24 -12.54
N ARG A 38 6.13 1.66 -13.17
CA ARG A 38 4.77 2.16 -13.12
C ARG A 38 4.22 2.02 -11.70
N ALA A 39 3.52 3.07 -11.25
CA ALA A 39 2.83 3.08 -9.97
C ALA A 39 1.81 1.92 -9.89
N GLN A 40 1.93 1.11 -8.84
CA GLN A 40 1.08 -0.05 -8.54
C GLN A 40 0.89 -0.17 -7.03
N THR A 41 -0.29 -0.61 -6.61
CA THR A 41 -0.54 -0.94 -5.20
C THR A 41 0.29 -2.17 -4.80
N PRO A 42 0.65 -2.31 -3.51
CA PRO A 42 1.31 -3.52 -3.03
C PRO A 42 0.53 -4.80 -3.38
N PHE A 43 -0.80 -4.76 -3.35
CA PHE A 43 -1.62 -5.91 -3.71
C PHE A 43 -1.57 -6.24 -5.20
N GLU A 44 -1.64 -5.26 -6.10
CA GLU A 44 -1.46 -5.49 -7.55
C GLU A 44 -0.13 -6.19 -7.85
N ARG A 45 0.94 -5.81 -7.13
CA ARG A 45 2.24 -6.47 -7.26
C ARG A 45 2.22 -7.94 -6.84
N VAL A 46 1.55 -8.23 -5.72
CA VAL A 46 1.37 -9.61 -5.25
C VAL A 46 0.52 -10.42 -6.22
N GLN A 47 -0.52 -9.81 -6.80
CA GLN A 47 -1.33 -10.44 -7.85
C GLN A 47 -0.51 -10.75 -9.11
N SER A 48 0.45 -9.90 -9.49
CA SER A 48 1.33 -10.12 -10.63
C SER A 48 2.54 -11.04 -10.35
N CYS A 49 2.74 -11.45 -9.09
CA CYS A 49 3.90 -12.22 -8.66
C CYS A 49 3.69 -13.71 -8.96
N PRO A 50 4.51 -14.35 -9.82
CA PRO A 50 4.35 -15.77 -10.18
C PRO A 50 4.47 -16.71 -8.98
N GLU A 51 5.24 -16.34 -7.95
CA GLU A 51 5.46 -17.13 -6.74
C GLU A 51 4.37 -16.93 -5.68
N ALA A 52 3.39 -16.06 -5.92
CA ALA A 52 2.32 -15.82 -4.96
C ALA A 52 1.36 -17.03 -4.89
N ASP A 53 0.97 -17.37 -3.66
CA ASP A 53 -0.03 -18.39 -3.38
C ASP A 53 -1.41 -17.96 -3.94
N PRO A 54 -1.96 -18.67 -4.94
CA PRO A 54 -3.19 -18.26 -5.62
C PRO A 54 -4.40 -18.20 -4.67
N LEU A 55 -4.46 -19.08 -3.67
CA LEU A 55 -5.57 -19.13 -2.72
C LEU A 55 -5.56 -17.90 -1.81
N LYS A 56 -4.37 -17.49 -1.36
CA LYS A 56 -4.21 -16.27 -0.57
C LYS A 56 -4.53 -15.05 -1.41
N VAL A 57 -4.07 -14.99 -2.66
CA VAL A 57 -4.38 -13.88 -3.57
C VAL A 57 -5.89 -13.74 -3.77
N ALA A 58 -6.61 -14.84 -4.01
CA ALA A 58 -8.06 -14.85 -4.14
C ALA A 58 -8.77 -14.36 -2.87
N HIS A 59 -8.32 -14.81 -1.69
CA HIS A 59 -8.86 -14.33 -0.42
C HIS A 59 -8.66 -12.82 -0.23
N LEU A 60 -7.47 -12.31 -0.57
CA LEU A 60 -7.18 -10.89 -0.48
C LEU A 60 -8.00 -10.07 -1.49
N ALA A 61 -8.27 -10.61 -2.68
CA ALA A 61 -9.15 -9.98 -3.68
C ALA A 61 -10.60 -9.89 -3.16
N ALA A 62 -11.12 -10.97 -2.59
CA ALA A 62 -12.45 -11.00 -1.98
C ALA A 62 -12.57 -10.01 -0.81
N LEU A 63 -11.52 -9.89 0.00
CA LEU A 63 -11.45 -8.86 1.05
C LEU A 63 -11.50 -7.45 0.44
N GLN A 64 -10.73 -7.17 -0.61
CA GLN A 64 -10.72 -5.84 -1.22
C GLN A 64 -12.08 -5.45 -1.81
N ALA A 65 -12.82 -6.40 -2.37
CA ALA A 65 -14.16 -6.16 -2.91
C ALA A 65 -15.18 -5.72 -1.83
N GLN A 66 -14.89 -6.00 -0.56
CA GLN A 66 -15.74 -5.62 0.58
C GLN A 66 -15.32 -4.30 1.23
N LEU A 67 -14.21 -3.70 0.79
CA LEU A 67 -13.67 -2.47 1.38
C LEU A 67 -14.10 -1.26 0.57
N ASP A 68 -14.58 -0.24 1.30
CA ASP A 68 -14.79 1.10 0.74
C ASP A 68 -13.57 1.98 1.06
N PRO A 69 -12.83 2.47 0.04
CA PRO A 69 -11.68 3.33 0.25
C PRO A 69 -12.03 4.66 0.94
N PHE A 70 -13.25 5.19 0.76
CA PHE A 70 -13.66 6.44 1.40
C PHE A 70 -13.97 6.24 2.87
N ALA A 71 -14.69 5.16 3.21
CA ALA A 71 -14.93 4.80 4.61
C ALA A 71 -13.64 4.52 5.37
N LEU A 72 -12.66 3.86 4.73
CA LEU A 72 -11.33 3.65 5.31
C LEU A 72 -10.58 4.96 5.54
N ALA A 73 -10.63 5.89 4.59
CA ALA A 73 -9.99 7.20 4.74
C ALA A 73 -10.60 7.98 5.92
N GLU A 74 -11.93 8.01 6.03
CA GLU A 74 -12.62 8.67 7.14
C GLU A 74 -12.25 8.05 8.49
N ALA A 75 -12.22 6.72 8.58
CA ALA A 75 -11.83 6.02 9.81
C ALA A 75 -10.37 6.33 10.21
N ILE A 76 -9.46 6.43 9.24
CA ILE A 76 -8.06 6.84 9.47
C ILE A 76 -8.01 8.26 10.03
N ASP A 77 -8.73 9.21 9.45
CA ASP A 77 -8.75 10.61 9.89
C ASP A 77 -9.31 10.73 11.32
N GLN A 78 -10.37 10.00 11.64
CA GLN A 78 -10.93 9.95 13.00
C GLN A 78 -9.92 9.39 14.01
N HIS A 79 -9.19 8.32 13.65
CA HIS A 79 -8.14 7.76 14.49
C HIS A 79 -6.99 8.73 14.70
N LEU A 80 -6.55 9.44 13.66
CA LEU A 80 -5.50 10.45 13.76
C LEU A 80 -5.93 11.62 14.63
N ALA A 81 -7.15 12.13 14.47
CA ALA A 81 -7.68 13.22 15.28
C ALA A 81 -7.66 12.89 16.78
N ARG A 82 -8.05 11.66 17.16
CA ARG A 82 -7.98 11.19 18.56
C ARG A 82 -6.54 11.13 19.06
N LEU A 83 -5.60 10.66 18.24
CA LEU A 83 -4.18 10.60 18.62
C LEU A 83 -3.58 11.99 18.80
N TYR A 84 -3.91 12.93 17.92
CA TYR A 84 -3.43 14.31 18.02
C TYR A 84 -4.00 15.04 19.24
N ALA A 85 -5.23 14.73 19.67
CA ALA A 85 -5.80 15.30 20.89
C ALA A 85 -5.12 14.81 22.18
N LEU A 86 -4.32 13.73 22.12
CA LEU A 86 -3.59 13.18 23.27
C LEU A 86 -2.14 13.69 23.36
N ALA A 87 -1.67 14.45 22.37
CA ALA A 87 -0.33 15.00 22.27
C ALA A 87 -0.30 16.48 22.69
#